data_AF-A0A1G3H2Z8-F1
#
_entry.id   AF-A0A1G3H2Z8-F1
#
_cell.length_a   1.000
_cell.length_b   1.000
_cell.length_c   1.000
_cell.angle_alpha   90.00
_cell.angle_beta   90.00
_cell.angle_gamma   90.00
#
_symmetry.space_group_name_H-M   'P 1'
#
loop_
_entity.id
_entity.type
_entity.pdbx_description
1 polymer ?
#
loop_
_entity_poly.entity_id
_entity_poly.type
_entity_poly.pdbx_seq_one_letter_code
_entity_poly.pdbx_strand_id
1 'polypeptide(L)'
;MDNRRMKEDGDKEAIGRELADCIAEARQLRAARAGDPEPDDYPRLKEYQAARLARSYADLLASERYRPAAEFFLSDVYGPKDFRTRDEELERVVPVMVRVLPARALATLLEAVKMDTLSESLDTDMVLALRRAGGAKAIDWPAYVAAYRRCGRRKDREQQIALVDQIGKTLDRLTRMPLIRVSLKLMSGPAHLAGLGALHDFLQGGFDAFSAMKGADEFLAIVGARETALMKELFANPNAGYPG
;
A
#
# COMPACT_ATOMS: atom_id res chain seq x y z
N MET A 1 -30.10 -25.86 5.15
CA MET A 1 -29.44 -24.69 4.53
C MET A 1 -28.61 -23.88 5.55
N ASP A 2 -28.10 -24.49 6.63
CA ASP A 2 -27.76 -23.69 7.83
C ASP A 2 -26.26 -23.64 8.20
N ASN A 3 -25.52 -24.75 8.10
CA ASN A 3 -24.15 -24.80 8.64
C ASN A 3 -23.10 -24.04 7.78
N ARG A 4 -23.31 -23.95 6.45
CA ARG A 4 -22.38 -23.28 5.54
C ARG A 4 -22.47 -21.75 5.64
N ARG A 5 -23.68 -21.23 5.88
CA ARG A 5 -23.97 -19.80 6.00
C ARG A 5 -23.48 -19.27 7.36
N MET A 6 -23.71 -20.01 8.44
CA MET A 6 -23.15 -19.68 9.76
C MET A 6 -21.62 -19.65 9.77
N LYS A 7 -20.97 -20.59 9.08
CA LYS A 7 -19.50 -20.59 8.93
C LYS A 7 -19.01 -19.39 8.13
N GLU A 8 -19.66 -19.08 7.01
CA GLU A 8 -19.29 -17.93 6.16
C GLU A 8 -19.51 -16.59 6.88
N ASP A 9 -20.59 -16.45 7.65
CA ASP A 9 -20.83 -15.26 8.47
C ASP A 9 -19.79 -15.14 9.60
N GLY A 10 -19.44 -16.26 10.26
CA GLY A 10 -18.36 -16.29 11.27
C GLY A 10 -16.98 -15.93 10.70
N ASP A 11 -16.66 -16.40 9.48
CA ASP A 11 -15.43 -16.04 8.78
C ASP A 11 -15.41 -14.53 8.43
N LYS A 12 -16.53 -13.97 7.98
CA LYS A 12 -16.65 -12.53 7.68
C LYS A 12 -16.50 -11.67 8.92
N GLU A 13 -17.08 -12.05 10.05
CA GLU A 13 -16.91 -11.33 11.30
C GLU A 13 -15.48 -11.37 11.80
N ALA A 14 -14.78 -12.50 11.66
CA ALA A 14 -13.37 -12.61 12.02
C ALA A 14 -12.50 -11.69 11.17
N ILE A 15 -12.67 -11.71 9.84
CA ILE A 15 -11.97 -10.81 8.93
C ILE A 15 -12.31 -9.34 9.25
N GLY A 16 -13.57 -9.04 9.57
CA GLY A 16 -14.01 -7.71 9.94
C GLY A 16 -13.36 -7.17 11.21
N ARG A 17 -13.18 -8.00 12.23
CA ARG A 17 -12.44 -7.63 13.45
C ARG A 17 -10.98 -7.36 13.14
N GLU A 18 -10.32 -8.27 12.43
CA GLU A 18 -8.91 -8.12 12.06
C GLU A 18 -8.68 -6.87 11.19
N LEU A 19 -9.61 -6.57 10.30
CA LEU A 19 -9.58 -5.35 9.48
C LEU A 19 -9.66 -4.09 10.35
N ALA A 20 -10.57 -4.06 11.33
CA ALA A 20 -10.69 -2.94 12.26
C ALA A 20 -9.41 -2.77 13.11
N ASP A 21 -8.82 -3.88 13.57
CA ASP A 21 -7.59 -3.87 14.35
C ASP A 21 -6.41 -3.29 13.53
N CYS A 22 -6.24 -3.71 12.27
CA CYS A 22 -5.18 -3.19 11.41
C CYS A 22 -5.37 -1.69 11.09
N ILE A 23 -6.60 -1.23 10.87
CA ILE A 23 -6.91 0.20 10.68
C ILE A 23 -6.56 0.99 11.94
N ALA A 24 -6.96 0.49 13.12
CA ALA A 24 -6.66 1.12 14.39
C ALA A 24 -5.15 1.22 14.63
N GLU A 25 -4.38 0.18 14.31
CA GLU A 25 -2.91 0.18 14.39
C GLU A 25 -2.29 1.23 13.46
N ALA A 26 -2.71 1.28 12.18
CA ALA A 26 -2.22 2.28 11.23
C ALA A 26 -2.52 3.70 11.71
N ARG A 27 -3.71 3.93 12.26
CA ARG A 27 -4.10 5.21 12.87
C ARG A 27 -3.25 5.57 14.08
N GLN A 28 -2.95 4.62 14.96
CA GLN A 28 -2.07 4.84 16.11
C GLN A 28 -0.66 5.23 15.67
N LEU A 29 -0.10 4.55 14.67
CA LEU A 29 1.20 4.90 14.09
C LEU A 29 1.19 6.32 13.54
N ARG A 30 0.15 6.71 12.80
CA ARG A 30 -0.01 8.08 12.26
C ARG A 30 -0.19 9.13 13.35
N ALA A 31 -0.97 8.85 14.38
CA ALA A 31 -1.16 9.75 15.51
C ALA A 31 0.15 9.95 16.29
N ALA A 32 0.93 8.88 16.49
CA ALA A 32 2.24 8.95 17.13
C ALA A 32 3.21 9.82 16.32
N ARG A 33 3.18 9.74 14.98
CA ARG A 33 3.97 10.59 14.08
C ARG A 33 3.57 12.06 14.17
N ALA A 34 2.27 12.35 14.23
CA ALA A 34 1.78 13.72 14.36
C ALA A 34 2.18 14.36 15.69
N GLY A 35 2.35 13.57 16.75
CA GLY A 35 2.86 14.01 18.05
C GLY A 35 4.38 13.93 18.21
N ASP A 36 5.12 13.52 17.17
CA ASP A 36 6.57 13.38 17.20
C ASP A 36 7.26 14.76 17.21
N PRO A 37 8.40 14.95 17.91
CA PRO A 37 9.13 16.23 17.93
C PRO A 37 9.67 16.71 16.56
N GLU A 38 9.93 15.78 15.63
CA GLU A 38 10.49 16.07 14.30
C GLU A 38 9.60 15.44 13.20
N PRO A 39 8.30 15.81 13.11
CA PRO A 39 7.31 15.08 12.32
C PRO A 39 7.58 15.12 10.81
N ASP A 40 8.38 16.08 10.34
CA ASP A 40 8.78 16.22 8.94
C ASP A 40 9.74 15.11 8.46
N ASP A 41 10.37 14.34 9.35
CA ASP A 41 11.27 13.26 8.94
C ASP A 41 10.53 12.11 8.26
N TYR A 42 9.26 11.89 8.60
CA TYR A 42 8.41 10.85 7.99
C TYR A 42 8.07 11.15 6.52
N PRO A 43 7.51 12.33 6.16
CA PRO A 43 7.30 12.67 4.75
C PRO A 43 8.63 12.74 3.96
N ARG A 44 9.73 13.22 4.56
CA ARG A 44 11.06 13.19 3.90
C ARG A 44 11.50 11.77 3.52
N LEU A 45 11.32 10.79 4.41
CA LEU A 45 11.61 9.39 4.09
C LEU A 45 10.72 8.89 2.94
N LYS A 46 9.42 9.19 2.96
CA LYS A 46 8.50 8.78 1.91
C LYS A 46 8.87 9.40 0.56
N GLU A 47 9.22 10.68 0.53
CA GLU A 47 9.72 11.37 -0.67
C GLU A 47 10.99 10.71 -1.21
N TYR A 48 11.94 10.38 -0.34
CA TYR A 48 13.16 9.66 -0.74
C TYR A 48 12.85 8.27 -1.33
N GLN A 49 11.97 7.50 -0.68
CA GLN A 49 11.54 6.18 -1.16
C GLN A 49 10.80 6.28 -2.50
N ALA A 50 9.91 7.27 -2.66
CA ALA A 50 9.19 7.52 -3.91
C ALA A 50 10.15 7.89 -5.05
N ALA A 51 11.15 8.75 -4.77
CA ALA A 51 12.19 9.09 -5.74
C ALA A 51 13.04 7.89 -6.15
N ARG A 52 13.38 7.00 -5.19
CA ARG A 52 14.06 5.73 -5.48
C ARG A 52 13.21 4.83 -6.38
N LEU A 53 11.93 4.66 -6.06
CA LEU A 53 11.00 3.86 -6.86
C LEU A 53 10.90 4.42 -8.28
N ALA A 54 10.72 5.74 -8.44
CA ALA A 54 10.65 6.39 -9.74
C ALA A 54 11.88 6.13 -10.61
N ARG A 55 13.09 6.08 -10.00
CA ARG A 55 14.32 5.72 -10.69
C ARG A 55 14.39 4.23 -11.04
N SER A 56 14.06 3.37 -10.07
CA SER A 56 14.10 1.88 -10.21
C SER A 56 13.13 1.36 -11.28
N TYR A 57 12.07 2.13 -11.58
CA TYR A 57 11.01 1.78 -12.51
C TYR A 57 10.87 2.80 -13.65
N ALA A 58 11.94 3.51 -14.00
CA ALA A 58 11.95 4.49 -15.08
C ALA A 58 11.51 3.88 -16.43
N ASP A 59 11.82 2.60 -16.67
CA ASP A 59 11.37 1.83 -17.83
C ASP A 59 9.85 1.57 -17.83
N LEU A 60 9.27 1.24 -16.67
CA LEU A 60 7.81 1.08 -16.54
C LEU A 60 7.08 2.41 -16.69
N LEU A 61 7.67 3.52 -16.22
CA LEU A 61 7.15 4.87 -16.41
C LEU A 61 7.25 5.33 -17.88
N ALA A 62 8.30 4.91 -18.60
CA ALA A 62 8.44 5.20 -20.02
C ALA A 62 7.42 4.42 -20.88
N SER A 63 7.07 3.20 -20.46
CA SER A 63 6.13 2.31 -21.17
C SER A 63 4.71 2.87 -21.26
N GLU A 64 4.16 3.02 -22.47
CA GLU A 64 2.75 3.43 -22.66
C GLU A 64 1.77 2.48 -21.96
N ARG A 65 2.11 1.18 -21.89
CA ARG A 65 1.26 0.16 -21.28
C ARG A 65 1.24 0.26 -19.76
N TYR A 66 2.39 0.52 -19.13
CA TYR A 66 2.54 0.45 -17.67
C TYR A 66 2.55 1.81 -16.98
N ARG A 67 2.79 2.90 -17.72
CA ARG A 67 2.86 4.26 -17.18
C ARG A 67 1.68 4.62 -16.29
N PRO A 68 0.40 4.43 -16.68
CA PRO A 68 -0.72 4.84 -15.83
C PRO A 68 -0.71 4.16 -14.45
N ALA A 69 -0.35 2.87 -14.41
CA ALA A 69 -0.26 2.12 -13.17
C ALA A 69 0.97 2.50 -12.35
N ALA A 70 2.12 2.65 -13.00
CA ALA A 70 3.35 3.07 -12.33
C ALA A 70 3.21 4.48 -11.73
N GLU A 71 2.60 5.42 -12.44
CA GLU A 71 2.28 6.76 -11.95
C GLU A 71 1.33 6.70 -10.75
N PHE A 72 0.21 5.98 -10.87
CA PHE A 72 -0.75 5.82 -9.78
C PHE A 72 -0.11 5.25 -8.50
N PHE A 73 0.77 4.25 -8.62
CA PHE A 73 1.50 3.72 -7.47
C PHE A 73 2.40 4.78 -6.82
N LEU A 74 3.12 5.57 -7.60
CA LEU A 74 4.02 6.61 -7.09
C LEU A 74 3.29 7.81 -6.51
N SER A 75 2.11 8.18 -7.02
CA SER A 75 1.37 9.37 -6.59
C SER A 75 0.34 9.09 -5.51
N ASP A 76 -0.40 7.98 -5.62
CA ASP A 76 -1.62 7.73 -4.84
C ASP A 76 -1.49 6.54 -3.87
N VAL A 77 -0.42 5.74 -3.96
CA VAL A 77 -0.11 4.68 -3.00
C VAL A 77 1.10 5.02 -2.13
N TYR A 78 2.22 5.43 -2.74
CA TYR A 78 3.48 5.74 -2.04
C TYR A 78 3.84 7.24 -2.05
N GLY A 79 3.01 8.08 -2.67
CA GLY A 79 3.28 9.51 -2.78
C GLY A 79 3.23 10.22 -1.43
N PRO A 80 3.83 11.42 -1.31
CA PRO A 80 3.80 12.22 -0.09
C PRO A 80 2.42 12.81 0.23
N LYS A 81 1.38 12.48 -0.56
CA LYS A 81 0.02 12.96 -0.31
C LYS A 81 -0.47 12.51 1.05
N ASP A 82 -1.21 13.39 1.70
CA ASP A 82 -1.89 13.12 2.95
C ASP A 82 -3.15 12.28 2.70
N PHE A 83 -3.08 10.98 3.03
CA PHE A 83 -4.19 10.05 2.83
C PHE A 83 -5.13 9.94 4.05
N ARG A 84 -5.00 10.81 5.05
CA ARG A 84 -5.82 10.75 6.28
C ARG A 84 -7.31 10.72 6.00
N THR A 85 -7.81 11.60 5.11
CA THR A 85 -9.25 11.64 4.77
C THR A 85 -9.74 10.32 4.17
N ARG A 86 -8.95 9.70 3.28
CA ARG A 86 -9.27 8.40 2.69
C ARG A 86 -9.36 7.30 3.75
N ASP A 87 -8.43 7.31 4.69
CA ASP A 87 -8.34 6.27 5.71
C ASP A 87 -9.46 6.42 6.77
N GLU A 88 -9.82 7.66 7.13
CA GLU A 88 -10.99 7.97 7.98
C GLU A 88 -12.31 7.56 7.30
N GLU A 89 -12.43 7.77 5.99
CA GLU A 89 -13.54 7.29 5.18
C GLU A 89 -13.62 5.76 5.17
N LEU A 90 -12.46 5.08 5.07
CA LEU A 90 -12.38 3.62 5.11
C LEU A 90 -12.85 3.08 6.47
N GLU A 91 -12.37 3.63 7.58
CA GLU A 91 -12.77 3.22 8.94
C GLU A 91 -14.29 3.27 9.12
N ARG A 92 -14.94 4.34 8.65
CA ARG A 92 -16.39 4.52 8.77
C ARG A 92 -17.20 3.50 7.97
N VAL A 93 -16.69 3.01 6.84
CA VAL A 93 -17.42 2.11 5.94
C VAL A 93 -17.17 0.63 6.22
N VAL A 94 -16.16 0.26 7.04
CA VAL A 94 -15.87 -1.13 7.41
C VAL A 94 -17.11 -1.91 7.90
N PRO A 95 -17.93 -1.41 8.85
CA PRO A 95 -19.09 -2.17 9.31
C PRO A 95 -20.10 -2.49 8.20
N VAL A 96 -20.23 -1.57 7.24
CA VAL A 96 -21.09 -1.78 6.06
C VAL A 96 -20.45 -2.83 5.15
N MET A 97 -19.15 -2.71 4.88
CA MET A 97 -18.39 -3.66 4.05
C MET A 97 -18.46 -5.09 4.59
N VAL A 98 -18.32 -5.29 5.90
CA VAL A 98 -18.47 -6.61 6.55
C VAL A 98 -19.86 -7.18 6.28
N ARG A 99 -20.91 -6.35 6.33
CA ARG A 99 -22.28 -6.80 6.05
C ARG A 99 -22.47 -7.16 4.57
N VAL A 100 -22.02 -6.31 3.65
CA VAL A 100 -22.39 -6.40 2.22
C VAL A 100 -21.42 -7.21 1.35
N LEU A 101 -20.12 -7.21 1.66
CA LEU A 101 -19.12 -7.87 0.82
C LEU A 101 -19.07 -9.38 1.07
N PRO A 102 -18.76 -10.19 0.04
CA PRO A 102 -18.42 -11.59 0.25
C PRO A 102 -17.09 -11.71 0.99
N ALA A 103 -16.90 -12.79 1.77
CA ALA A 103 -15.71 -13.01 2.59
C ALA A 103 -14.39 -12.82 1.82
N ARG A 104 -14.32 -13.31 0.58
CA ARG A 104 -13.15 -13.15 -0.30
C ARG A 104 -12.76 -11.70 -0.59
N ALA A 105 -13.75 -10.82 -0.79
CA ALA A 105 -13.50 -9.42 -1.09
C ALA A 105 -13.07 -8.67 0.18
N LEU A 106 -13.67 -9.02 1.31
CA LEU A 106 -13.27 -8.51 2.61
C LEU A 106 -11.84 -8.95 2.97
N ALA A 107 -11.46 -10.19 2.65
CA ALA A 107 -10.09 -10.69 2.82
C ALA A 107 -9.08 -9.93 1.96
N THR A 108 -9.42 -9.58 0.72
CA THR A 108 -8.56 -8.73 -0.14
C THR A 108 -8.39 -7.34 0.48
N LEU A 109 -9.46 -6.76 1.02
CA LEU A 109 -9.38 -5.47 1.69
C LEU A 109 -8.48 -5.56 2.93
N LEU A 110 -8.60 -6.65 3.70
CA LEU A 110 -7.71 -6.91 4.83
C LEU A 110 -6.24 -7.01 4.40
N GLU A 111 -5.92 -7.71 3.30
CA GLU A 111 -4.56 -7.76 2.75
C GLU A 111 -4.02 -6.36 2.40
N ALA A 112 -4.86 -5.50 1.81
CA ALA A 112 -4.50 -4.13 1.48
C ALA A 112 -4.24 -3.27 2.73
N VAL A 113 -5.10 -3.36 3.75
CA VAL A 113 -4.87 -2.65 5.02
C VAL A 113 -3.64 -3.19 5.74
N LYS A 114 -3.42 -4.50 5.75
CA LYS A 114 -2.19 -5.10 6.32
C LYS A 114 -0.93 -4.57 5.63
N MET A 115 -0.96 -4.42 4.30
CA MET A 115 0.16 -3.84 3.56
C MET A 115 0.40 -2.39 3.99
N ASP A 116 -0.64 -1.59 4.15
CA ASP A 116 -0.56 -0.19 4.61
C ASP A 116 0.02 -0.11 6.03
N THR A 117 -0.56 -0.83 6.99
CA THR A 117 -0.09 -0.88 8.38
C THR A 117 1.37 -1.34 8.46
N LEU A 118 1.75 -2.37 7.70
CA LEU A 118 3.11 -2.87 7.65
C LEU A 118 4.08 -1.81 7.07
N SER A 119 3.67 -1.11 6.02
CA SER A 119 4.47 -0.04 5.42
C SER A 119 4.69 1.10 6.40
N GLU A 120 3.64 1.53 7.11
CA GLU A 120 3.73 2.54 8.16
C GLU A 120 4.66 2.09 9.29
N SER A 121 4.54 0.85 9.76
CA SER A 121 5.42 0.31 10.81
C SER A 121 6.89 0.31 10.38
N LEU A 122 7.17 -0.11 9.15
CA LEU A 122 8.52 -0.16 8.58
C LEU A 122 9.12 1.24 8.39
N ASP A 123 8.34 2.21 7.90
CA ASP A 123 8.80 3.58 7.71
C ASP A 123 9.10 4.27 9.05
N THR A 124 8.32 3.96 10.09
CA THR A 124 8.60 4.46 11.45
C THR A 124 9.96 3.98 11.94
N ASP A 125 10.26 2.68 11.80
CA ASP A 125 11.56 2.15 12.21
C ASP A 125 12.72 2.73 11.40
N MET A 126 12.51 2.98 10.10
CA MET A 126 13.49 3.62 9.23
C MET A 126 13.81 5.04 9.68
N VAL A 127 12.79 5.86 9.96
CA VAL A 127 12.97 7.23 10.48
C VAL A 127 13.76 7.20 11.79
N LEU A 128 13.39 6.33 12.73
CA LEU A 128 14.09 6.21 14.01
C LEU A 128 15.55 5.76 13.82
N ALA A 129 15.83 4.87 12.87
CA ALA A 129 17.19 4.45 12.55
C ALA A 129 18.02 5.59 11.92
N LEU A 130 17.44 6.34 10.96
CA LEU A 130 18.07 7.49 10.33
C LEU A 130 18.39 8.60 11.34
N ARG A 131 17.47 8.90 12.25
CA ARG A 131 17.68 9.90 13.32
C ARG A 131 18.85 9.54 14.23
N ARG A 132 18.92 8.27 14.68
CA ARG A 132 20.04 7.79 15.51
C ARG A 132 21.39 7.92 14.80
N ALA A 133 21.41 7.83 13.48
CA ALA A 133 22.59 8.01 12.66
C ALA A 133 22.86 9.48 12.25
N GLY A 134 21.97 10.42 12.60
CA GLY A 134 22.06 11.83 12.19
C GLY A 134 21.69 12.09 10.71
N GLY A 135 21.13 11.11 10.00
CA GLY A 135 20.85 11.16 8.56
C GLY A 135 19.42 11.50 8.17
N ALA A 136 18.52 11.80 9.12
CA ALA A 136 17.09 12.00 8.82
C ALA A 136 16.80 13.28 8.01
N LYS A 137 17.61 14.33 8.17
CA LYS A 137 17.41 15.63 7.48
C LYS A 137 17.92 15.65 6.04
N ALA A 138 18.82 14.73 5.68
CA ALA A 138 19.41 14.63 4.35
C ALA A 138 19.71 13.15 4.07
N ILE A 139 18.68 12.44 3.61
CA ILE A 139 18.79 11.00 3.34
C ILE A 139 19.58 10.80 2.05
N ASP A 140 20.73 10.15 2.15
CA ASP A 140 21.48 9.62 1.02
C ASP A 140 21.39 8.10 0.99
N TRP A 141 21.94 7.50 -0.06
CA TRP A 141 21.87 6.06 -0.25
C TRP A 141 22.61 5.25 0.82
N PRO A 142 23.87 5.57 1.17
CA PRO A 142 24.55 4.91 2.29
C PRO A 142 23.77 4.99 3.61
N ALA A 143 23.20 6.15 3.96
CA ALA A 143 22.39 6.32 5.16
C ALA A 143 21.11 5.47 5.09
N TYR A 144 20.45 5.43 3.92
CA TYR A 144 19.26 4.59 3.70
C TYR A 144 19.59 3.10 3.87
N VAL A 145 20.67 2.61 3.25
CA VAL A 145 21.11 1.21 3.37
C VAL A 145 21.44 0.87 4.83
N ALA A 146 22.18 1.74 5.52
CA ALA A 146 22.53 1.54 6.92
C ALA A 146 21.28 1.49 7.82
N ALA A 147 20.33 2.41 7.63
CA ALA A 147 19.06 2.41 8.35
C ALA A 147 18.23 1.16 8.07
N TYR A 148 18.08 0.78 6.81
CA TYR A 148 17.34 -0.42 6.38
C TYR A 148 17.88 -1.69 7.02
N ARG A 149 19.21 -1.84 7.03
CA ARG A 149 19.88 -2.95 7.70
C ARG A 149 19.69 -2.91 9.22
N ARG A 150 19.79 -1.72 9.83
CA ARG A 150 19.65 -1.53 11.27
C ARG A 150 18.25 -1.89 11.77
N CYS A 151 17.21 -1.66 10.96
CA CYS A 151 15.86 -2.11 11.29
C CYS A 151 15.77 -3.64 11.41
N GLY A 152 16.51 -4.41 10.60
CA GLY A 152 16.58 -5.87 10.73
C GLY A 152 15.30 -6.62 10.37
N ARG A 153 14.31 -5.95 9.75
CA ARG A 153 12.96 -6.49 9.52
C ARG A 153 12.81 -7.23 8.19
N ARG A 154 13.69 -8.20 7.93
CA ARG A 154 13.73 -8.92 6.65
C ARG A 154 12.42 -9.66 6.33
N LYS A 155 11.88 -10.41 7.29
CA LYS A 155 10.64 -11.18 7.11
C LYS A 155 9.46 -10.26 6.75
N ASP A 156 9.40 -9.09 7.36
CA ASP A 156 8.36 -8.10 7.11
C ASP A 156 8.49 -7.48 5.72
N ARG A 157 9.72 -7.27 5.23
CA ARG A 157 9.96 -6.82 3.85
C ARG A 157 9.59 -7.91 2.83
N GLU A 158 9.89 -9.17 3.11
CA GLU A 158 9.44 -10.31 2.30
C GLU A 158 7.90 -10.38 2.24
N GLN A 159 7.24 -10.19 3.40
CA GLN A 159 5.78 -10.13 3.48
C GLN A 159 5.19 -8.92 2.73
N GLN A 160 5.81 -7.75 2.83
CA GLN A 160 5.38 -6.54 2.12
C GLN A 160 5.40 -6.77 0.59
N ILE A 161 6.46 -7.37 0.06
CA ILE A 161 6.57 -7.69 -1.37
C ILE A 161 5.50 -8.71 -1.78
N ALA A 162 5.27 -9.74 -0.97
CA ALA A 162 4.25 -10.74 -1.24
C ALA A 162 2.83 -10.15 -1.25
N LEU A 163 2.53 -9.21 -0.34
CA LEU A 163 1.25 -8.52 -0.31
C LEU A 163 1.03 -7.67 -1.58
N VAL A 164 2.05 -6.96 -2.06
CA VAL A 164 1.97 -6.19 -3.31
C VAL A 164 1.56 -7.08 -4.50
N ASP A 165 2.19 -8.23 -4.64
CA ASP A 165 1.87 -9.20 -5.69
C ASP A 165 0.44 -9.74 -5.57
N GLN A 166 0.03 -10.14 -4.35
CA GLN A 166 -1.29 -10.68 -4.08
C GLN A 166 -2.43 -9.67 -4.33
N ILE A 167 -2.25 -8.43 -3.86
CA ILE A 167 -3.19 -7.33 -4.07
C ILE A 167 -3.27 -7.00 -5.57
N GLY A 168 -2.12 -6.89 -6.25
CA GLY A 168 -2.07 -6.61 -7.67
C GLY A 168 -2.79 -7.65 -8.53
N LYS A 169 -2.57 -8.95 -8.26
CA LYS A 169 -3.26 -10.06 -8.94
C LYS A 169 -4.75 -10.03 -8.69
N THR A 170 -5.18 -9.64 -7.50
CA THR A 170 -6.60 -9.53 -7.20
C THR A 170 -7.23 -8.35 -7.92
N LEU A 171 -6.57 -7.20 -7.93
CA LEU A 171 -7.03 -6.03 -8.67
C LEU A 171 -7.12 -6.30 -10.17
N ASP A 172 -6.13 -6.95 -10.77
CA ASP A 172 -6.16 -7.36 -12.18
C ASP A 172 -7.41 -8.19 -12.51
N ARG A 173 -7.73 -9.19 -11.68
CA ARG A 173 -8.95 -10.00 -11.86
C ARG A 173 -10.22 -9.15 -11.77
N LEU A 174 -10.28 -8.20 -10.84
CA LEU A 174 -11.43 -7.31 -10.68
C LEU A 174 -11.59 -6.38 -11.89
N THR A 175 -10.50 -5.90 -12.50
CA THR A 175 -10.57 -5.02 -13.68
C THR A 175 -11.20 -5.69 -14.91
N ARG A 176 -11.18 -7.03 -14.96
CA ARG A 176 -11.79 -7.83 -16.03
C ARG A 176 -13.31 -7.98 -15.87
N MET A 177 -13.90 -7.51 -14.76
CA MET A 177 -15.34 -7.62 -14.49
C MET A 177 -16.07 -6.33 -14.92
N PRO A 178 -16.89 -6.34 -15.99
CA PRO A 178 -17.55 -5.14 -16.50
C PRO A 178 -18.48 -4.48 -15.49
N LEU A 179 -19.14 -5.28 -14.65
CA LEU A 179 -20.05 -4.80 -13.62
C LEU A 179 -19.34 -3.90 -12.60
N ILE A 180 -18.11 -4.22 -12.21
CA ILE A 180 -17.35 -3.42 -11.23
C ILE A 180 -17.06 -2.03 -11.78
N ARG A 181 -16.64 -1.95 -13.05
CA ARG A 181 -16.40 -0.68 -13.74
C ARG A 181 -17.64 0.21 -13.76
N VAL A 182 -18.81 -0.37 -14.04
CA VAL A 182 -20.08 0.37 -14.06
C VAL A 182 -20.47 0.80 -12.65
N SER A 183 -20.34 -0.10 -11.66
CA SER A 183 -20.66 0.21 -10.26
C SER A 183 -19.81 1.34 -9.72
N LEU A 184 -18.49 1.35 -9.94
CA LEU A 184 -17.63 2.45 -9.49
C LEU A 184 -18.08 3.78 -10.12
N LYS A 185 -18.28 3.84 -11.43
CA LYS A 185 -18.75 5.06 -12.09
C LYS A 185 -20.07 5.59 -11.55
N LEU A 186 -21.05 4.71 -11.29
CA LEU A 186 -22.35 5.10 -10.76
C LEU A 186 -22.29 5.54 -9.29
N MET A 187 -21.35 4.99 -8.51
CA MET A 187 -21.21 5.30 -7.09
C MET A 187 -20.45 6.59 -6.81
N SER A 188 -19.85 7.25 -7.81
CA SER A 188 -19.13 8.51 -7.62
C SER A 188 -19.98 9.59 -6.94
N GLY A 189 -21.16 9.91 -7.49
CA GLY A 189 -22.05 10.92 -6.91
C GLY A 189 -22.51 10.58 -5.48
N PRO A 190 -23.12 9.41 -5.25
CA PRO A 190 -23.52 8.99 -3.90
C PRO A 190 -22.38 8.96 -2.89
N ALA A 191 -21.18 8.51 -3.28
CA ALA A 191 -20.03 8.47 -2.40
C ALA A 191 -19.60 9.88 -1.96
N HIS A 192 -19.53 10.84 -2.89
CA HIS A 192 -19.19 12.23 -2.55
C HIS A 192 -20.23 12.86 -1.61
N LEU A 193 -21.52 12.63 -1.87
CA LEU A 193 -22.59 13.13 -1.01
C LEU A 193 -22.59 12.50 0.39
N ALA A 194 -22.15 11.25 0.52
CA ALA A 194 -22.00 10.56 1.80
C ALA A 194 -20.68 10.90 2.53
N GLY A 195 -19.85 11.78 1.94
CA GLY A 195 -18.53 12.10 2.45
C GLY A 195 -17.56 10.93 2.38
N LEU A 196 -17.66 10.08 1.35
CA LEU A 196 -16.77 8.95 1.02
C LEU A 196 -16.04 9.20 -0.32
N GLY A 197 -15.86 10.48 -0.69
CA GLY A 197 -15.36 10.89 -2.00
C GLY A 197 -13.89 10.52 -2.19
N ALA A 198 -13.04 10.74 -1.19
CA ALA A 198 -11.61 10.49 -1.29
C ALA A 198 -11.29 8.99 -1.47
N LEU A 199 -11.98 8.13 -0.72
CA LEU A 199 -11.92 6.68 -0.85
C LEU A 199 -12.44 6.23 -2.21
N HIS A 200 -13.55 6.82 -2.67
CA HIS A 200 -14.09 6.49 -3.98
C HIS A 200 -13.12 6.84 -5.11
N ASP A 201 -12.59 8.05 -5.13
CA ASP A 201 -11.68 8.53 -6.17
C ASP A 201 -10.39 7.71 -6.20
N PHE A 202 -9.86 7.33 -5.04
CA PHE A 202 -8.73 6.42 -4.93
C PHE A 202 -9.02 5.05 -5.57
N LEU A 203 -10.17 4.44 -5.25
CA LEU A 203 -10.57 3.15 -5.81
C LEU A 203 -10.80 3.23 -7.33
N GLN A 204 -11.46 4.29 -7.81
CA GLN A 204 -11.69 4.51 -9.23
C GLN A 204 -10.38 4.71 -9.99
N GLY A 205 -9.47 5.55 -9.47
CA GLY A 205 -8.15 5.79 -10.06
C GLY A 205 -7.31 4.51 -10.15
N GLY A 206 -7.25 3.74 -9.06
CA GLY A 206 -6.52 2.47 -9.05
C GLY A 206 -7.11 1.44 -10.01
N PHE A 207 -8.45 1.36 -10.08
CA PHE A 207 -9.13 0.49 -11.03
C PHE A 207 -8.85 0.88 -12.48
N ASP A 208 -8.92 2.17 -12.82
CA ASP A 208 -8.66 2.65 -14.18
C ASP A 208 -7.20 2.44 -14.60
N ALA A 209 -6.25 2.71 -13.69
CA ALA A 209 -4.83 2.52 -13.92
C ALA A 209 -4.47 1.05 -14.19
N PHE A 210 -5.00 0.12 -13.39
CA PHE A 210 -4.81 -1.31 -13.62
C PHE A 210 -5.60 -1.84 -14.82
N SER A 211 -6.76 -1.29 -15.12
CA SER A 211 -7.54 -1.70 -16.29
C SER A 211 -6.84 -1.31 -17.59
N ALA A 212 -6.10 -0.19 -17.60
CA ALA A 212 -5.36 0.29 -18.76
C ALA A 212 -4.22 -0.64 -19.21
N MET A 213 -3.54 -1.33 -18.27
CA MET A 213 -2.41 -2.20 -18.60
C MET A 213 -2.79 -3.55 -19.24
N LYS A 214 -4.09 -3.93 -19.19
CA LYS A 214 -4.64 -5.17 -19.78
C LYS A 214 -3.84 -6.43 -19.37
N GLY A 215 -3.76 -6.69 -18.07
CA GLY A 215 -2.99 -7.81 -17.51
C GLY A 215 -1.78 -7.34 -16.72
N ALA A 216 -1.78 -7.61 -15.42
CA ALA A 216 -0.74 -7.18 -14.48
C ALA A 216 0.40 -8.18 -14.26
N ASP A 217 0.31 -9.41 -14.78
CA ASP A 217 1.26 -10.48 -14.43
C ASP A 217 2.72 -10.10 -14.69
N GLU A 218 3.02 -9.54 -15.86
CA GLU A 218 4.37 -9.10 -16.22
C GLU A 218 4.85 -7.92 -15.37
N PHE A 219 3.96 -6.95 -15.12
CA PHE A 219 4.25 -5.79 -14.27
C PHE A 219 4.61 -6.23 -12.84
N LEU A 220 3.79 -7.09 -12.24
CA LEU A 220 3.99 -7.59 -10.88
C LEU A 220 5.22 -8.50 -10.77
N ALA A 221 5.52 -9.29 -11.81
CA ALA A 221 6.73 -10.09 -11.86
C ALA A 221 7.99 -9.22 -11.87
N ILE A 222 8.00 -8.12 -12.63
CA ILE A 222 9.12 -7.17 -12.66
C ILE A 222 9.31 -6.51 -11.29
N VAL A 223 8.24 -5.98 -10.69
CA VAL A 223 8.28 -5.32 -9.37
C VAL A 223 8.75 -6.31 -8.30
N GLY A 224 8.14 -7.50 -8.24
CA GLY A 224 8.48 -8.53 -7.27
C GLY A 224 9.94 -8.98 -7.39
N ALA A 225 10.45 -9.19 -8.62
CA ALA A 225 11.83 -9.59 -8.84
C ALA A 225 12.82 -8.49 -8.41
N ARG A 226 12.58 -7.23 -8.81
CA ARG A 226 13.46 -6.10 -8.51
C ARG A 226 13.50 -5.78 -7.01
N GLU A 227 12.35 -5.65 -6.35
CA GLU A 227 12.32 -5.38 -4.91
C GLU A 227 12.90 -6.55 -4.10
N THR A 228 12.68 -7.80 -4.52
CA THR A 228 13.27 -8.95 -3.85
C THR A 228 14.80 -8.97 -3.98
N ALA A 229 15.32 -8.69 -5.18
CA ALA A 229 16.76 -8.62 -5.42
C ALA A 229 17.39 -7.48 -4.60
N LEU A 230 16.77 -6.30 -4.62
CA LEU A 230 17.24 -5.15 -3.86
C LEU A 230 17.22 -5.41 -2.35
N MET A 231 16.11 -5.92 -1.81
CA MET A 231 16.02 -6.26 -0.39
C MET A 231 17.13 -7.23 0.02
N LYS A 232 17.39 -8.28 -0.78
CA LYS A 232 18.48 -9.23 -0.52
C LYS A 232 19.83 -8.52 -0.52
N GLU A 233 20.10 -7.67 -1.50
CA GLU A 233 21.35 -6.91 -1.61
C GLU A 233 21.54 -5.96 -0.41
N LEU A 234 20.52 -5.20 -0.03
CA LEU A 234 20.56 -4.30 1.12
C LEU A 234 20.90 -5.05 2.42
N PHE A 235 20.34 -6.24 2.64
CA PHE A 235 20.66 -7.07 3.81
C PHE A 235 22.01 -7.80 3.72
N ALA A 236 22.53 -8.08 2.53
CA ALA A 236 23.81 -8.75 2.36
C ALA A 236 25.00 -7.78 2.39
N ASN A 237 24.87 -6.61 1.78
CA ASN A 237 25.97 -5.70 1.49
C ASN A 237 25.74 -4.32 2.13
N PRO A 238 26.60 -3.88 3.07
CA PRO A 238 26.52 -2.52 3.64
C PRO A 238 26.84 -1.42 2.62
N ASN A 239 27.52 -1.76 1.52
CA ASN A 239 27.88 -0.86 0.42
C ASN A 239 27.08 -1.19 -0.84
N ALA A 240 25.85 -1.69 -0.68
CA ALA A 240 24.95 -1.98 -1.80
C ALA A 240 24.89 -0.77 -2.76
N GLY A 241 24.96 -1.03 -4.06
CA GLY A 241 24.85 0.02 -5.08
C GLY A 241 23.44 0.62 -5.14
N TYR A 242 23.32 1.86 -5.62
CA TYR A 242 22.00 2.46 -5.87
C TYR A 242 21.28 1.69 -6.98
N PRO A 243 20.00 1.34 -6.83
CA PRO A 243 19.25 0.63 -7.87
C PRO A 243 19.02 1.54 -9.09
N GLY A 244 19.39 1.06 -10.28
CA GLY A 244 19.24 1.76 -11.55
C GLY A 244 19.51 0.83 -12.72
#